data_AF-A0A1I9G104-F1
#
_entry.id   AF-A0A1I9G104-F1
#
_cell.length_a   1.000
_cell.length_b   1.000
_cell.length_c   1.000
_cell.angle_alpha   90.00
_cell.angle_beta   90.00
_cell.angle_gamma   90.00
#
_symmetry.space_group_name_H-M   'P 1'
#
loop_
_entity.id
_entity.type
_entity.pdbx_description
1 polymer ?
#
loop_
_entity_poly.entity_id
_entity_poly.type
_entity_poly.pdbx_seq_one_letter_code
_entity_poly.pdbx_strand_id
1 'polypeptide(L)'
;MTFNRKKVEGLNELNTLLKDLKCRTVILFSGSKDGGKSWCPDCVQAEPVIEKVIEQIVSSNDTDIDLTFIECAVGPRTWQAKRLSGEQCANELLVKELFLED
;
A
#
# COMPACT_ATOMS: atom_id res chain seq x y z
N MET A 1 10.56 22.62 -7.55
CA MET A 1 9.64 21.47 -7.38
C MET A 1 10.46 20.19 -7.46
N THR A 2 10.65 19.49 -6.33
CA THR A 2 11.41 18.24 -6.29
C THR A 2 10.47 17.10 -5.93
N PHE A 3 9.83 16.49 -6.92
CA PHE A 3 9.06 15.27 -6.70
C PHE A 3 10.00 14.09 -6.61
N ASN A 4 10.05 13.44 -5.45
CA ASN A 4 10.89 12.27 -5.23
C ASN A 4 10.02 11.02 -5.11
N ARG A 5 10.21 10.03 -5.98
CA ARG A 5 9.56 8.71 -5.88
C ARG A 5 10.55 7.69 -5.31
N LYS A 6 10.18 7.02 -4.23
CA LYS A 6 10.96 5.92 -3.63
C LYS A 6 10.09 4.67 -3.48
N LYS A 7 10.71 3.50 -3.60
CA LYS A 7 10.10 2.20 -3.32
C LYS A 7 10.85 1.54 -2.18
N VAL A 8 10.12 0.93 -1.25
CA VAL A 8 10.68 0.27 -0.06
C VAL A 8 9.93 -1.02 0.20
N GLU A 9 10.61 -2.00 0.79
CA GLU A 9 9.96 -3.25 1.19
C GLU A 9 10.07 -3.44 2.70
N GLY A 10 8.90 -3.59 3.33
CA GLY A 10 8.82 -3.82 4.76
C GLY A 10 9.04 -2.59 5.64
N LEU A 11 8.79 -2.80 6.93
CA LEU A 11 8.71 -1.74 7.93
C LEU A 11 10.09 -1.15 8.30
N ASN A 12 11.14 -1.98 8.32
CA ASN A 12 12.47 -1.56 8.75
C ASN A 12 13.09 -0.55 7.76
N GLU A 13 12.97 -0.80 6.46
CA GLU A 13 13.45 0.11 5.42
C GLU A 13 12.67 1.43 5.43
N LEU A 14 11.35 1.34 5.55
CA LEU A 14 10.47 2.51 5.64
C LEU A 14 10.84 3.38 6.85
N ASN A 15 11.00 2.79 8.03
CA ASN A 15 11.37 3.52 9.25
C ASN A 15 12.74 4.20 9.14
N THR A 16 13.66 3.60 8.40
CA THR A 16 14.99 4.19 8.18
C THR A 16 14.87 5.41 7.27
N LEU A 17 14.12 5.28 6.16
CA LEU A 17 13.88 6.39 5.23
C LEU A 17 13.10 7.55 5.84
N LEU A 18 12.11 7.26 6.70
CA LEU A 18 11.32 8.30 7.36
C LEU A 18 12.13 9.11 8.38
N LYS A 19 13.18 8.53 9.00
CA LYS A 19 14.05 9.28 9.91
C LYS A 19 14.85 10.36 9.19
N ASP A 20 15.19 10.12 7.93
CA ASP A 20 16.01 11.04 7.14
C ASP A 20 15.17 12.12 6.43
N LEU A 21 13.85 11.92 6.32
CA LEU A 21 12.95 12.82 5.58
C LEU A 21 12.34 13.88 6.50
N LYS A 22 12.51 15.16 6.12
CA LYS A 22 11.92 16.32 6.81
C LYS A 22 10.82 17.03 5.99
N CYS A 23 10.52 16.53 4.81
CA CYS A 23 9.55 17.11 3.87
C CYS A 23 8.21 16.38 3.90
N ARG A 24 7.22 16.96 3.21
CA ARG A 24 5.87 16.36 3.11
C ARG A 24 5.97 15.02 2.39
N THR A 25 5.65 13.95 3.10
CA THR A 25 5.82 12.59 2.60
C THR A 25 4.46 11.91 2.50
N VAL A 26 4.18 11.32 1.34
CA VAL A 26 2.99 10.50 1.08
C VAL A 26 3.45 9.06 0.97
N ILE A 27 2.85 8.17 1.74
CA ILE A 27 3.22 6.75 1.79
C ILE A 27 2.04 5.92 1.28
N LEU A 28 2.26 5.16 0.23
CA LEU A 28 1.33 4.17 -0.29
C LEU A 28 1.75 2.79 0.22
N PHE A 29 0.95 2.21 1.10
CA PHE A 29 1.10 0.80 1.46
C PHE A 29 0.41 -0.07 0.41
N SER A 30 1.17 -0.95 -0.23
CA SER A 30 0.66 -1.85 -1.26
C SER A 30 1.07 -3.29 -0.98
N GLY A 31 0.25 -4.24 -1.42
CA GLY A 31 0.62 -5.65 -1.40
C GLY A 31 1.85 -5.91 -2.27
N SER A 32 2.76 -6.79 -1.82
CA SER A 32 3.93 -7.15 -2.63
C SER A 32 3.53 -7.68 -4.00
N LYS A 33 4.37 -7.38 -5.00
CA LYS A 33 4.12 -7.70 -6.40
C LYS A 33 4.73 -9.06 -6.75
N ASP A 34 3.98 -10.14 -6.54
CA ASP A 34 4.37 -11.47 -7.02
C ASP A 34 4.17 -11.55 -8.55
N GLY A 35 5.27 -11.52 -9.32
CA GLY A 35 5.21 -11.61 -10.79
C GLY A 35 4.74 -10.34 -11.50
N GLY A 36 4.88 -9.18 -10.87
CA GLY A 36 4.62 -7.87 -11.50
C GLY A 36 3.21 -7.30 -11.26
N LYS A 37 2.33 -8.02 -10.55
CA LYS A 37 1.04 -7.50 -10.08
C LYS A 37 0.93 -7.66 -8.58
N SER A 38 0.47 -6.61 -7.89
CA SER A 38 0.13 -6.71 -6.47
C SER A 38 -0.97 -7.75 -6.28
N TRP A 39 -0.86 -8.59 -5.25
CA TRP A 39 -1.90 -9.56 -4.92
C TRP A 39 -3.23 -8.89 -4.50
N CYS A 40 -3.20 -7.61 -4.14
CA CYS A 40 -4.37 -6.84 -3.74
C CYS A 40 -5.06 -6.23 -4.98
N PRO A 41 -6.32 -6.60 -5.29
CA PRO A 41 -7.04 -6.10 -6.46
C PRO A 41 -7.28 -4.58 -6.37
N ASP A 42 -7.50 -4.06 -5.18
CA ASP A 42 -7.71 -2.61 -4.97
C ASP A 42 -6.42 -1.83 -5.25
N CYS A 43 -5.25 -2.38 -4.87
CA CYS A 43 -3.97 -1.74 -5.19
C CYS A 43 -3.75 -1.66 -6.71
N VAL A 44 -4.12 -2.70 -7.46
CA VAL A 44 -4.02 -2.72 -8.93
C VAL A 44 -4.94 -1.69 -9.58
N GLN A 45 -6.15 -1.51 -9.04
CA GLN A 45 -7.08 -0.48 -9.54
C GLN A 45 -6.68 0.94 -9.13
N ALA A 46 -6.04 1.11 -7.97
CA ALA A 46 -5.62 2.40 -7.46
C ALA A 46 -4.36 2.94 -8.17
N GLU A 47 -3.42 2.07 -8.57
CA GLU A 47 -2.17 2.44 -9.24
C GLU A 47 -2.37 3.42 -10.43
N PRO A 48 -3.27 3.17 -11.41
CA PRO A 48 -3.48 4.11 -12.52
C PRO A 48 -4.14 5.43 -12.10
N VAL A 49 -4.88 5.47 -11.00
CA VAL A 49 -5.48 6.71 -10.47
C VAL A 49 -4.40 7.56 -9.81
N ILE A 50 -3.54 6.93 -9.02
CA ILE A 50 -2.44 7.58 -8.32
C ILE A 50 -1.44 8.16 -9.33
N GLU A 51 -1.10 7.41 -10.39
CA GLU A 51 -0.19 7.89 -11.43
C GLU A 51 -0.73 9.14 -12.14
N LYS A 52 -2.03 9.18 -12.47
CA LYS A 52 -2.68 10.37 -13.05
C LYS A 52 -2.60 11.60 -12.15
N VAL A 53 -2.78 11.41 -10.83
CA VAL A 53 -2.69 12.51 -9.87
C VAL A 53 -1.25 13.00 -9.73
N ILE A 54 -0.28 12.09 -9.74
CA ILE A 54 1.15 12.45 -9.74
C ILE A 54 1.49 13.27 -10.99
N GLU A 55 1.04 12.84 -12.18
CA GLU A 55 1.25 13.56 -13.44
C GLU A 55 0.64 14.98 -13.39
N GLN A 56 -0.56 15.11 -12.82
CA GLN A 56 -1.20 16.42 -12.63
C GLN A 56 -0.39 17.31 -11.67
N ILE A 57 0.06 16.76 -10.55
CA ILE A 57 0.88 17.49 -9.56
C ILE A 57 2.18 17.97 -10.20
N VAL A 58 2.87 17.12 -10.96
CA VAL A 58 4.11 17.48 -11.67
C VAL A 58 3.87 18.51 -12.77
N SER A 59 2.71 18.48 -13.42
CA SER A 59 2.36 19.43 -14.49
C SER A 59 1.92 20.80 -13.97
N SER A 60 1.32 20.86 -12.78
CA SER A 60 1.10 22.11 -12.06
C SER A 60 2.43 22.56 -11.47
N ASN A 61 3.10 23.54 -12.11
CA ASN A 61 4.37 24.13 -11.67
C ASN A 61 4.25 24.93 -10.36
N ASP A 62 3.65 24.35 -9.33
CA ASP A 62 3.50 24.94 -8.01
C ASP A 62 4.85 24.83 -7.28
N THR A 63 5.56 25.95 -7.25
CA THR A 63 7.00 26.03 -6.94
C THR A 63 7.36 25.67 -5.50
N ASP A 64 6.37 25.56 -4.60
CA ASP A 64 6.55 25.50 -3.15
C ASP A 64 6.32 24.12 -2.51
N ILE A 65 6.20 23.06 -3.32
CA ILE A 65 5.91 21.71 -2.82
C ILE A 65 7.11 20.77 -3.04
N ASP A 66 7.89 20.56 -1.98
CA ASP A 66 8.81 19.42 -1.85
C ASP A 66 8.02 18.21 -1.31
N LEU A 67 7.62 17.32 -2.22
CA LEU A 67 6.84 16.12 -1.91
C LEU A 67 7.62 14.85 -2.24
N THR A 68 7.69 13.96 -1.25
CA THR A 68 8.25 12.62 -1.42
C THR A 68 7.12 11.60 -1.43
N PHE A 69 7.00 10.83 -2.51
CA PHE A 69 6.08 9.71 -2.64
C PHE A 69 6.81 8.39 -2.40
N ILE A 70 6.36 7.62 -1.42
CA ILE A 70 6.97 6.34 -1.03
C ILE A 70 5.96 5.21 -1.27
N GLU A 71 6.31 4.24 -2.11
CA GLU A 71 5.56 3.00 -2.28
C GLU A 71 6.19 1.94 -1.37
N CYS A 72 5.44 1.50 -0.34
CA CYS A 72 5.88 0.52 0.64
C CYS A 72 5.17 -0.82 0.40
N ALA A 73 5.93 -1.85 0.02
CA ALA A 73 5.40 -3.20 -0.11
C ALA A 73 5.28 -3.85 1.27
N VAL A 74 4.07 -4.27 1.65
CA VAL A 74 3.80 -4.89 2.96
C VAL A 74 4.15 -6.38 3.03
N GLY A 75 4.61 -6.95 1.92
CA GLY A 75 4.98 -8.36 1.81
C GLY A 75 3.93 -9.24 1.11
N PRO A 76 4.19 -10.55 1.02
CA PRO A 76 3.32 -11.51 0.36
C PRO A 76 2.04 -11.75 1.18
N ARG A 77 0.98 -12.22 0.50
CA ARG A 77 -0.28 -12.57 1.14
C ARG A 77 -0.16 -13.93 1.82
N THR A 78 0.26 -13.97 3.08
CA THR A 78 0.39 -15.22 3.85
C THR A 78 -0.96 -15.76 4.34
N TRP A 79 -1.93 -14.89 4.58
CA TRP A 79 -3.29 -15.26 5.00
C TRP A 79 -4.30 -15.01 3.87
N GLN A 80 -4.92 -16.09 3.39
CA GLN A 80 -6.06 -15.96 2.48
C GLN A 80 -7.31 -15.75 3.32
N ALA A 81 -7.73 -14.49 3.49
CA ALA A 81 -9.07 -14.24 4.03
C ALA A 81 -10.10 -14.93 3.12
N LYS A 82 -10.69 -16.01 3.62
CA LYS A 82 -11.81 -16.70 2.96
C LYS A 82 -13.03 -15.80 3.10
N ARG A 83 -13.60 -15.41 1.97
CA ARG A 83 -14.86 -14.66 1.99
C ARG A 83 -15.97 -15.62 2.41
N LEU A 84 -16.44 -15.47 3.64
CA LEU A 84 -17.57 -16.23 4.16
C LEU A 84 -18.88 -15.67 3.59
N SER A 85 -19.84 -16.55 3.31
CA SER A 85 -21.23 -16.18 3.05
C SER A 85 -21.89 -15.64 4.32
N GLY A 86 -23.02 -14.93 4.19
CA GLY A 86 -23.72 -14.35 5.35
C GLY A 86 -24.10 -15.38 6.42
N GLU A 87 -24.46 -16.60 6.01
CA GLU A 87 -24.75 -17.73 6.91
C GLU A 87 -23.51 -18.24 7.64
N GLN A 88 -22.35 -18.25 6.96
CA GLN A 88 -21.08 -18.63 7.56
C GLN A 88 -20.56 -17.56 8.53
N CYS A 89 -20.82 -16.27 8.28
CA CYS A 89 -20.52 -15.19 9.23
C CYS A 89 -21.37 -15.27 10.50
N ALA A 90 -22.59 -15.81 10.42
CA ALA A 90 -23.46 -16.01 11.57
C ALA A 90 -23.05 -17.21 12.44
N ASN A 91 -22.15 -18.06 11.94
CA ASN A 91 -21.63 -19.21 12.69
C ASN A 91 -20.39 -18.81 13.50
N GLU A 92 -20.62 -18.53 14.79
CA GLU A 92 -19.57 -18.10 15.72
C GLU A 92 -18.45 -19.14 15.90
N LEU A 93 -18.75 -20.44 15.85
CA LEU A 93 -17.76 -21.52 15.95
C LEU A 93 -16.83 -21.54 14.74
N LEU A 94 -17.38 -21.43 13.53
CA LEU A 94 -16.63 -21.40 12.28
C LEU A 94 -15.75 -20.15 12.19
N VAL A 95 -16.25 -19.01 12.66
CA VAL A 95 -15.45 -17.78 12.76
C VAL A 95 -14.31 -17.99 13.77
N LYS A 96 -14.59 -18.52 14.97
CA LYS A 96 -13.54 -18.77 15.98
C LYS A 96 -12.46 -19.74 15.49
N GLU A 97 -12.81 -20.83 14.82
CA GLU A 97 -11.83 -21.76 14.24
C GLU A 97 -10.95 -21.08 13.18
N LEU A 98 -11.54 -20.29 12.28
CA LEU A 98 -10.80 -19.57 11.24
C LEU A 98 -9.89 -18.46 11.77
N PHE A 99 -10.14 -17.96 12.98
CA PHE A 99 -9.31 -16.94 13.65
C PHE A 99 -8.33 -17.53 14.68
N LEU A 100 -8.43 -18.81 15.02
CA LEU A 100 -7.55 -19.51 15.98
C LEU A 100 -6.56 -20.47 15.31
N GLU A 101 -6.65 -20.68 14.00
CA GLU A 101 -5.58 -21.32 13.20
C GLU A 101 -4.42 -20.33 12.98
N ASP A 102 -3.70 -19.99 14.06
CA ASP A 102 -2.33 -19.45 14.05
C ASP A 102 -1.41 -20.39 14.85
#